data_AF-A0A7D5PD15-F1
#
_entry.id   AF-A0A7D5PD15-F1
#
_cell.length_a   1.000
_cell.length_b   1.000
_cell.length_c   1.000
_cell.angle_alpha   90.00
_cell.angle_beta   90.00
_cell.angle_gamma   90.00
#
_symmetry.space_group_name_H-M   'P 1'
#
loop_
_entity.id
_entity.type
_entity.pdbx_description
1 polymer ?
#
loop_
_entity_poly.entity_id
_entity_poly.type
_entity_poly.pdbx_seq_one_letter_code
_entity_poly.pdbx_strand_id
1 'polypeptide(L)'
;MAVLPDDWAEPDSPAGTLVDLGWLALCLIGFGALALVEPLFFEVPLTTTRVVVSVLVGVPLAVALVGLFSESERVRTYWTGNATRRFVALFAFIMAMQLALRLAPGWTVLVTLATAVAAVPVRVAAYYRHRER
;
A
#
# COMPACT_ATOMS: atom_id res chain seq x y z
N MET A 1 -12.89 -1.88 23.40
CA MET A 1 -12.53 -3.22 22.88
C MET A 1 -11.59 -3.00 21.71
N ALA A 2 -10.33 -3.41 21.83
CA ALA A 2 -9.44 -3.46 20.68
C ALA A 2 -9.95 -4.59 19.77
N VAL A 3 -10.39 -4.24 18.56
CA VAL A 3 -10.92 -5.20 17.57
C VAL A 3 -9.79 -6.06 16.96
N LEU A 4 -8.53 -5.74 17.25
CA LEU A 4 -7.34 -6.42 16.76
C LEU A 4 -6.47 -6.86 17.95
N PRO A 5 -5.93 -8.10 17.93
CA PRO A 5 -4.98 -8.58 18.95
C PRO A 5 -3.75 -7.68 19.04
N ASP A 6 -3.16 -7.52 20.22
CA ASP A 6 -2.01 -6.61 20.44
C ASP A 6 -0.78 -6.98 19.59
N ASP A 7 -0.62 -8.27 19.29
CA ASP A 7 0.50 -8.85 18.52
C ASP A 7 0.35 -8.66 16.99
N TRP A 8 -0.77 -8.10 16.52
CA TRP A 8 -1.01 -7.80 15.10
C TRP A 8 0.07 -6.91 14.49
N ALA A 9 0.57 -5.96 15.28
CA ALA A 9 1.42 -4.89 14.78
C ALA A 9 2.87 -5.36 14.58
N GLU A 10 3.20 -6.54 15.10
CA GLU A 10 4.53 -7.10 15.03
C GLU A 10 4.84 -7.61 13.60
N PRO A 11 6.05 -7.37 13.09
CA PRO A 11 6.39 -7.63 11.70
C PRO A 11 6.45 -9.13 11.37
N ASP A 12 6.66 -9.97 12.36
CA ASP A 12 6.64 -11.45 12.35
C ASP A 12 5.26 -12.04 12.65
N SER A 13 4.23 -11.20 12.84
CA SER A 13 2.86 -11.66 13.06
C SER A 13 2.26 -12.24 11.78
N PRO A 14 1.85 -13.53 11.76
CA PRO A 14 1.23 -14.14 10.60
C PRO A 14 -0.15 -13.52 10.32
N ALA A 15 -0.91 -13.18 11.37
CA ALA A 15 -2.21 -12.55 11.24
C ALA A 15 -2.11 -11.12 10.67
N GLY A 16 -1.18 -10.31 11.17
CA GLY A 16 -0.92 -8.97 10.63
C GLY A 16 -0.49 -9.00 9.17
N THR A 17 0.40 -9.93 8.83
CA THR A 17 0.87 -10.12 7.44
C THR A 17 -0.26 -10.52 6.49
N LEU A 18 -1.16 -11.43 6.90
CA LEU A 18 -2.29 -11.84 6.07
C LEU A 18 -3.28 -10.70 5.83
N VAL A 19 -3.52 -9.83 6.82
CA VAL A 19 -4.41 -8.70 6.61
C VAL A 19 -3.77 -7.61 5.77
N ASP A 20 -2.47 -7.36 5.93
CA ASP A 20 -1.73 -6.47 5.00
C ASP A 20 -1.81 -6.99 3.56
N LEU A 21 -1.61 -8.29 3.36
CA LEU A 21 -1.77 -8.93 2.05
C LEU A 21 -3.22 -8.86 1.54
N GLY A 22 -4.21 -9.00 2.42
CA GLY A 22 -5.61 -8.82 2.08
C GLY A 22 -5.92 -7.41 1.58
N TRP A 23 -5.37 -6.38 2.24
CA TRP A 23 -5.49 -4.99 1.79
C TRP A 23 -4.78 -4.74 0.46
N LEU A 24 -3.57 -5.29 0.29
CA LEU A 24 -2.86 -5.22 -0.99
C LEU A 24 -3.65 -5.90 -2.11
N ALA A 25 -4.24 -7.07 -1.86
CA ALA A 25 -5.10 -7.75 -2.81
C ALA A 25 -6.35 -6.91 -3.16
N LEU A 26 -6.97 -6.28 -2.17
CA LEU A 26 -8.09 -5.37 -2.39
C LEU A 26 -7.67 -4.16 -3.24
N CYS A 27 -6.50 -3.59 -3.00
CA CYS A 27 -5.94 -2.51 -3.82
C CYS A 27 -5.70 -2.98 -5.25
N LEU A 28 -5.14 -4.17 -5.45
CA LEU A 28 -4.91 -4.74 -6.79
C LEU A 28 -6.23 -4.94 -7.54
N ILE A 29 -7.26 -5.47 -6.88
CA ILE A 29 -8.58 -5.65 -7.48
C ILE A 29 -9.21 -4.29 -7.81
N GLY A 30 -9.22 -3.36 -6.85
CA GLY A 30 -9.83 -2.04 -7.01
C GLY A 30 -9.17 -1.23 -8.13
N PHE A 31 -7.85 -1.02 -8.06
CA PHE A 31 -7.14 -0.25 -9.09
C PHE A 31 -6.97 -1.03 -10.40
N GLY A 32 -6.93 -2.36 -10.37
CA GLY A 32 -6.92 -3.20 -11.56
C GLY A 32 -8.23 -3.09 -12.33
N ALA A 33 -9.37 -3.09 -11.63
CA ALA A 33 -10.66 -2.82 -12.25
C ALA A 33 -10.73 -1.42 -12.86
N LEU A 34 -10.16 -0.41 -12.20
CA LEU A 34 -10.06 0.95 -12.76
C LEU A 34 -9.23 1.01 -14.05
N ALA A 35 -8.15 0.23 -14.11
CA ALA A 35 -7.29 0.16 -15.30
C ALA A 35 -7.91 -0.62 -16.47
N LEU A 36 -8.75 -1.63 -16.19
CA LEU A 36 -9.31 -2.53 -17.21
C LEU A 36 -10.69 -2.11 -17.72
N VAL A 37 -11.55 -1.58 -16.84
CA VAL A 37 -12.95 -1.28 -17.16
C VAL A 37 -13.13 0.20 -17.53
N GLU A 38 -12.08 1.01 -17.39
CA GLU A 38 -12.10 2.47 -17.55
C GLU A 38 -13.34 3.16 -16.93
N PRO A 39 -13.81 2.76 -15.73
CA PRO A 39 -15.19 3.04 -15.32
C PRO A 39 -15.40 4.47 -14.78
N LEU A 40 -14.40 5.36 -14.86
CA LEU A 40 -14.40 6.67 -14.19
C LEU A 40 -13.98 7.85 -15.10
N PHE A 41 -14.44 7.90 -16.35
CA PHE A 41 -14.32 9.09 -17.23
C PHE A 41 -12.89 9.49 -17.64
N PHE A 42 -11.90 8.61 -17.49
CA PHE A 42 -10.52 8.85 -17.93
C PHE A 42 -9.89 7.58 -18.50
N GLU A 43 -9.11 7.74 -19.56
CA GLU A 43 -8.36 6.65 -20.18
C GLU A 43 -7.06 6.38 -19.41
N VAL A 44 -6.72 5.11 -19.25
CA VAL A 44 -5.43 4.67 -18.70
C VAL A 44 -4.62 4.07 -19.85
N PRO A 45 -3.93 4.89 -20.67
CA PRO A 45 -3.20 4.36 -21.81
C PRO A 45 -2.02 3.52 -21.32
N LEU A 46 -2.09 2.23 -21.59
CA LEU A 46 -1.08 1.22 -21.25
C LEU A 46 0.08 1.24 -22.25
N THR A 47 0.77 2.38 -22.36
CA THR A 47 1.99 2.44 -23.18
C THR A 47 3.16 1.85 -22.40
N THR A 48 4.08 1.18 -23.10
CA THR A 48 5.29 0.58 -22.50
C THR A 48 6.04 1.58 -21.63
N THR A 49 6.18 2.83 -22.09
CA THR A 49 6.84 3.89 -21.34
C THR A 49 6.13 4.20 -20.01
N ARG A 50 4.80 4.29 -19.99
CA ARG A 50 4.05 4.57 -18.76
C ARG A 50 4.19 3.42 -17.76
N VAL A 51 4.07 2.18 -18.23
CA VAL A 51 4.25 0.99 -17.39
C VAL A 51 5.65 0.98 -16.77
N VAL A 52 6.71 1.18 -17.57
CA VAL A 52 8.09 1.17 -17.08
C VAL A 52 8.32 2.27 -16.05
N VAL A 53 7.89 3.50 -16.32
CA VAL A 53 8.05 4.62 -15.38
C VAL A 53 7.25 4.37 -14.10
N SER A 54 6.03 3.82 -14.20
CA SER A 54 5.22 3.47 -13.03
C SER A 54 5.87 2.38 -12.18
N VAL A 55 6.54 1.40 -12.79
CA VAL A 55 7.31 0.38 -12.06
C VAL A 55 8.53 1.00 -11.38
N LEU A 56 9.28 1.85 -12.09
CA LEU A 56 10.46 2.53 -11.53
C LEU A 56 10.13 3.42 -10.32
N VAL A 57 8.93 3.99 -10.28
CA VAL A 57 8.46 4.79 -9.12
C VAL A 57 7.81 3.91 -8.06
N GLY A 58 7.02 2.92 -8.46
CA GLY A 58 6.22 2.10 -7.56
C GLY A 58 7.05 1.12 -6.73
N VAL A 59 8.11 0.54 -7.30
CA VAL A 59 8.99 -0.40 -6.57
C VAL A 59 9.71 0.28 -5.39
N PRO A 60 10.39 1.43 -5.55
CA PRO A 60 10.97 2.15 -4.42
C PRO A 60 9.94 2.57 -3.37
N LEU A 61 8.74 3.00 -3.79
CA LEU A 61 7.65 3.33 -2.88
C LEU A 61 7.23 2.11 -2.04
N ALA A 62 7.13 0.94 -2.65
CA ALA A 62 6.77 -0.29 -1.95
C ALA A 62 7.82 -0.66 -0.89
N VAL A 63 9.10 -0.60 -1.26
CA VAL A 63 10.22 -0.86 -0.35
C VAL A 63 10.23 0.16 0.79
N ALA A 64 10.05 1.44 0.48
CA ALA A 64 10.00 2.48 1.49
C ALA A 64 8.84 2.26 2.46
N LEU A 65 7.62 2.03 1.97
CA LEU A 65 6.43 1.84 2.80
C LEU A 65 6.56 0.62 3.72
N VAL A 66 6.91 -0.53 3.17
CA VAL A 66 7.02 -1.78 3.95
C VAL A 66 8.23 -1.74 4.89
N GLY A 67 9.36 -1.20 4.42
CA GLY A 67 10.57 -1.04 5.23
C GLY A 67 10.34 -0.10 6.41
N LEU A 68 9.70 1.05 6.19
CA LEU A 68 9.42 2.02 7.25
C LEU A 68 8.50 1.42 8.34
N PHE A 69 7.49 0.65 7.94
CA PHE A 69 6.57 -0.02 8.89
C PHE A 69 7.23 -1.18 9.64
N SER A 70 8.10 -1.94 8.98
CA SER A 70 8.75 -3.12 9.57
C SER A 70 9.90 -2.75 10.50
N GLU A 71 10.75 -1.79 10.11
CA GLU A 71 11.96 -1.44 10.86
C GLU A 71 11.75 -0.32 11.90
N SER A 72 10.76 0.56 11.73
CA SER A 72 10.55 1.69 12.65
C SER A 72 9.48 1.41 13.70
N GLU A 73 9.92 1.07 14.90
CA GLU A 73 9.06 0.95 16.08
C GLU A 73 8.29 2.25 16.37
N ARG A 74 8.88 3.43 16.07
CA ARG A 74 8.21 4.73 16.21
C ARG A 74 7.01 4.88 15.28
N VAL A 75 7.13 4.42 14.03
CA VAL A 75 6.02 4.47 13.05
C VAL A 75 4.93 3.51 13.47
N ARG A 76 5.31 2.31 13.93
CA ARG A 76 4.38 1.31 14.44
C ARG A 76 3.61 1.82 15.65
N THR A 77 4.30 2.38 16.64
CA THR A 77 3.69 2.95 17.85
C THR A 77 2.88 4.22 17.53
N TYR A 78 3.31 5.03 16.57
CA TYR A 78 2.51 6.15 16.08
C TYR A 78 1.20 5.68 15.46
N TRP A 79 1.25 4.58 14.70
CA TRP A 79 0.09 3.96 14.12
C TRP A 79 -0.78 3.33 15.21
N THR A 80 -0.28 2.43 16.05
CA THR A 80 -1.05 1.71 17.09
C THR A 80 -1.50 2.55 18.27
N GLY A 81 -0.80 3.63 18.59
CA GLY A 81 -1.00 4.37 19.83
C GLY A 81 -2.27 5.22 19.90
N ASN A 82 -2.91 5.59 18.77
CA ASN A 82 -4.14 6.39 18.82
C ASN A 82 -5.02 6.26 17.56
N ALA A 83 -6.27 5.84 17.73
CA ALA A 83 -7.25 5.71 16.65
C ALA A 83 -7.54 7.03 15.92
N THR A 84 -7.57 8.16 16.63
CA THR A 84 -7.79 9.48 16.00
C THR A 84 -6.65 9.87 15.08
N ARG A 85 -5.39 9.55 15.45
CA ARG A 85 -4.21 9.84 14.60
C ARG A 85 -4.22 8.98 13.34
N ARG A 86 -4.55 7.69 13.46
CA ARG A 86 -4.78 6.81 12.31
C ARG A 86 -5.83 7.38 11.37
N PHE A 87 -6.97 7.81 11.92
CA PHE A 87 -8.06 8.37 11.12
C PHE A 87 -7.62 9.62 10.36
N VAL A 88 -6.95 10.57 11.03
CA VAL A 88 -6.46 11.79 10.37
C VAL A 88 -5.41 11.47 9.29
N ALA A 89 -4.50 10.55 9.56
CA ALA A 89 -3.49 10.13 8.58
C ALA A 89 -4.13 9.45 7.36
N LEU A 90 -5.07 8.53 7.56
CA LEU A 90 -5.82 7.88 6.49
C LEU A 90 -6.68 8.88 5.71
N PHE A 91 -7.34 9.81 6.39
CA PHE A 91 -8.13 10.85 5.75
C PHE A 91 -7.25 11.74 4.87
N ALA A 92 -6.12 12.22 5.39
CA ALA A 92 -5.17 13.02 4.62
C ALA A 92 -4.62 12.23 3.42
N PHE A 93 -4.30 10.94 3.60
CA PHE A 93 -3.87 10.06 2.53
C PHE A 93 -4.93 9.88 1.44
N ILE A 94 -6.18 9.63 1.83
CA ILE A 94 -7.31 9.50 0.90
C ILE A 94 -7.53 10.81 0.14
N MET A 95 -7.49 11.96 0.80
CA MET A 95 -7.62 13.27 0.15
C MET A 95 -6.48 13.53 -0.84
N ALA A 96 -5.25 13.20 -0.47
CA ALA A 96 -4.10 13.31 -1.37
C ALA A 96 -4.24 12.38 -2.59
N MET A 97 -4.71 11.14 -2.38
CA MET A 97 -4.96 10.18 -3.45
C MET A 97 -6.07 10.66 -4.39
N GLN A 98 -7.15 11.21 -3.86
CA GLN A 98 -8.22 11.80 -4.67
C GLN A 98 -7.71 12.97 -5.52
N LEU A 99 -6.86 13.83 -4.95
CA LEU A 99 -6.23 14.91 -5.69
C LEU A 99 -5.31 14.38 -6.81
N ALA A 100 -4.49 13.36 -6.50
CA ALA A 100 -3.61 12.73 -7.49
C ALA A 100 -4.41 12.08 -8.64
N LEU A 101 -5.48 11.36 -8.31
CA LEU A 101 -6.41 10.80 -9.31
C LEU A 101 -7.06 11.88 -10.17
N ARG A 102 -7.35 13.05 -9.60
CA ARG A 102 -7.90 14.18 -10.37
C ARG A 102 -6.87 14.83 -11.30
N LEU A 103 -5.60 14.90 -10.90
CA LEU A 103 -4.55 15.56 -11.67
C LEU A 103 -3.94 14.65 -12.75
N ALA A 104 -3.69 13.40 -12.41
CA ALA A 104 -3.00 12.44 -13.28
C ALA A 104 -3.57 11.02 -13.05
N PRO A 105 -4.81 10.75 -13.46
CA PRO A 105 -5.51 9.52 -13.12
C PRO A 105 -4.78 8.27 -13.59
N GLY A 106 -4.39 8.21 -14.87
CA GLY A 106 -3.70 7.05 -15.42
C GLY A 106 -2.36 6.75 -14.76
N TRP A 107 -1.57 7.79 -14.47
CA TRP A 107 -0.30 7.64 -13.74
C TRP A 107 -0.51 7.16 -12.32
N THR A 108 -1.49 7.73 -11.62
CA THR A 108 -1.81 7.38 -10.23
C THR A 108 -2.25 5.92 -10.13
N VAL A 109 -3.12 5.47 -11.02
CA VAL A 109 -3.57 4.06 -11.08
C VAL A 109 -2.38 3.14 -11.32
N LEU A 110 -1.54 3.42 -12.32
CA LEU A 110 -0.41 2.55 -12.69
C LEU A 110 0.69 2.52 -11.62
N VAL A 111 1.04 3.66 -11.03
CA VAL A 111 2.03 3.72 -9.93
C VAL A 111 1.49 2.98 -8.71
N THR A 112 0.20 3.17 -8.38
CA THR A 112 -0.41 2.48 -7.23
C THR A 112 -0.45 0.97 -7.44
N LEU A 113 -0.80 0.51 -8.64
CA LEU A 113 -0.73 -0.90 -9.01
C LEU A 113 0.69 -1.45 -8.91
N ALA A 114 1.66 -0.78 -9.52
CA ALA A 114 3.07 -1.20 -9.45
C ALA A 114 3.57 -1.27 -8.00
N THR A 115 3.20 -0.29 -7.18
CA THR A 115 3.52 -0.26 -5.75
C THR A 115 2.87 -1.44 -5.02
N ALA A 116 1.58 -1.69 -5.23
CA ALA A 116 0.87 -2.78 -4.58
C ALA A 116 1.43 -4.15 -4.96
N VAL A 117 1.72 -4.38 -6.25
CA VAL A 117 2.34 -5.62 -6.75
C VAL A 117 3.72 -5.81 -6.11
N ALA A 118 4.55 -4.76 -6.07
CA ALA A 118 5.88 -4.84 -5.49
C ALA A 118 5.85 -4.98 -3.95
N ALA A 119 4.85 -4.42 -3.28
CA ALA A 119 4.71 -4.48 -1.83
C ALA A 119 4.42 -5.90 -1.33
N VAL A 120 3.74 -6.74 -2.13
CA VAL A 120 3.45 -8.14 -1.77
C VAL A 120 4.73 -8.93 -1.46
N PRO A 121 5.69 -9.11 -2.39
CA PRO A 121 6.91 -9.86 -2.11
C PRO A 121 7.78 -9.18 -1.05
N VAL A 122 7.80 -7.84 -0.99
CA VAL A 122 8.57 -7.12 0.03
C VAL A 122 8.01 -7.38 1.43
N ARG A 123 6.68 -7.41 1.59
CA ARG A 123 6.03 -7.70 2.88
C ARG A 123 6.27 -9.14 3.31
N VAL A 124 6.20 -10.08 2.37
CA VAL A 124 6.52 -11.49 2.62
C VAL A 124 7.98 -11.66 3.02
N ALA A 125 8.91 -10.99 2.33
CA ALA A 125 10.33 -11.02 2.67
C ALA A 125 10.61 -10.41 4.06
N ALA A 126 9.94 -9.31 4.41
CA ALA A 126 10.04 -8.70 5.74
C ALA A 126 9.54 -9.67 6.82
N TYR A 127 8.43 -10.36 6.60
CA TYR A 127 7.90 -11.37 7.52
C TYR A 127 8.93 -12.48 7.80
N TYR A 128 9.51 -13.08 6.76
CA TYR A 128 10.53 -14.14 6.94
C TYR A 128 11.78 -13.62 7.64
N ARG A 129 12.25 -12.41 7.30
CA ARG A 129 13.42 -11.78 7.93
C ARG A 129 13.23 -11.54 9.44
N HIS A 130 12.03 -11.22 9.87
CA HIS A 130 11.72 -10.98 11.28
C HIS A 130 11.37 -12.27 12.04
N ARG A 131 10.81 -13.28 11.37
CA ARG A 131 10.52 -14.60 11.96
C ARG A 131 11.78 -15.43 12.27
N GLU A 132 12.87 -15.21 11.52
CA GLU A 132 14.14 -15.94 11.69
C GLU A 132 15.08 -15.32 12.75
N ARG A 133 14.70 -14.19 13.36
CA ARG A 133 15.46 -13.53 14.42
C ARG A 133 14.88 -13.82 15.80
#